data_AF-A0A521X7X5-F1
#
_entry.id   AF-A0A521X7X5-F1
#
_cell.length_a   1.000
_cell.length_b   1.000
_cell.length_c   1.000
_cell.angle_alpha   90.00
_cell.angle_beta   90.00
_cell.angle_gamma   90.00
#
_symmetry.space_group_name_H-M   'P 1'
#
loop_
_entity.id
_entity.type
_entity.pdbx_description
1 polymer ?
#
loop_
_entity_poly.entity_id
_entity_poly.type
_entity_poly.pdbx_seq_one_letter_code
_entity_poly.pdbx_strand_id
1 'polypeptide(L)'
;LQLTNILRDVGIDAKYGRIYLPLEDLHRFNYHESDIFSKRYDARFISLMEYEAERAESYFRKAQETLPHEDKRAMFAAKIMERIYFHTLLKIKEVQFNVFDHKVSVPKYQQLLIAIKYWVKHRLIAT
;
A
#
# COMPACT_ATOMS: atom_id res chain seq x y z
N LEU A 1 -3.14 -2.38 5.14
CA LEU A 1 -1.71 -2.77 4.97
C LEU A 1 -1.52 -3.77 3.83
N GLN A 2 -2.15 -4.94 3.89
CA GLN A 2 -1.88 -6.02 2.93
C GLN A 2 -2.22 -5.66 1.48
N LEU A 3 -3.31 -4.94 1.23
CA LEU A 3 -3.65 -4.50 -0.12
C LEU A 3 -2.53 -3.64 -0.75
N THR A 4 -1.87 -2.79 0.04
CA THR A 4 -0.71 -2.02 -0.44
C THR A 4 0.49 -2.91 -0.80
N ASN A 5 0.73 -4.01 -0.07
CA ASN A 5 1.76 -4.98 -0.46
C ASN A 5 1.41 -5.65 -1.79
N ILE A 6 0.15 -6.09 -1.94
CA ILE A 6 -0.35 -6.70 -3.17
C ILE A 6 -0.12 -5.76 -4.36
N LEU A 7 -0.50 -4.49 -4.23
CA LEU A 7 -0.31 -3.49 -5.28
C LEU A 7 1.17 -3.24 -5.60
N ARG A 8 2.04 -3.22 -4.59
CA ARG A 8 3.48 -3.03 -4.79
C ARG A 8 4.11 -4.19 -5.57
N ASP A 9 3.67 -5.41 -5.28
CA ASP A 9 4.38 -6.63 -5.65
C ASP A 9 3.75 -7.37 -6.85
N VAL A 10 2.72 -6.82 -7.50
CA VAL A 10 2.02 -7.43 -8.67
C VAL A 10 3.00 -8.06 -9.67
N GLY A 11 4.01 -7.31 -10.11
CA GLY A 11 4.99 -7.80 -11.08
C GLY A 11 5.94 -8.88 -10.54
N ILE A 12 6.26 -8.84 -9.24
CA ILE A 12 7.10 -9.84 -8.57
C ILE A 12 6.29 -11.13 -8.38
N ASP A 13 5.05 -11.03 -7.91
CA ASP A 13 4.16 -12.17 -7.70
C ASP A 13 3.84 -12.87 -9.02
N ALA A 14 3.57 -12.10 -10.07
CA ALA A 14 3.34 -12.63 -11.41
C ALA A 14 4.52 -13.46 -11.93
N LYS A 15 5.76 -13.05 -11.64
CA LYS A 15 6.98 -13.82 -12.00
C LYS A 15 7.00 -15.21 -11.37
N TYR A 16 6.34 -15.38 -10.23
CA TYR A 16 6.21 -16.67 -9.53
C TYR A 16 4.89 -17.37 -9.83
N GLY A 17 4.14 -16.94 -10.86
CA GLY A 17 2.87 -17.54 -11.25
C GLY A 17 1.72 -17.21 -10.30
N ARG A 18 1.80 -16.11 -9.55
CA ARG A 18 0.82 -15.74 -8.52
C ARG A 18 0.11 -14.43 -8.88
N ILE A 19 -1.19 -14.38 -8.59
CA ILE A 19 -2.02 -13.17 -8.71
C ILE A 19 -2.79 -13.05 -7.40
N TYR A 20 -2.61 -11.91 -6.72
CA TYR A 20 -3.30 -11.59 -5.47
C TYR A 20 -4.30 -10.43 -5.61
N LEU A 21 -4.36 -9.79 -6.77
CA LEU A 21 -5.41 -8.83 -7.10
C LEU A 21 -6.76 -9.58 -7.18
N PRO A 22 -7.86 -8.98 -6.71
CA PRO A 22 -9.18 -9.60 -6.82
C PRO A 22 -9.58 -9.83 -8.29
N LEU A 23 -9.91 -11.08 -8.64
CA LEU A 23 -10.28 -11.45 -10.02
C LEU A 23 -11.53 -10.71 -10.51
N GLU A 24 -12.47 -10.42 -9.62
CA GLU A 24 -13.66 -9.63 -9.94
C GLU A 24 -13.31 -8.20 -10.39
N ASP A 25 -12.26 -7.61 -9.83
CA ASP A 25 -11.82 -6.27 -10.17
C ASP A 25 -11.01 -6.29 -11.47
N LEU A 26 -10.18 -7.32 -11.71
CA LEU A 26 -9.58 -7.58 -13.03
C LEU A 26 -10.66 -7.58 -14.13
N HIS A 27 -11.72 -8.37 -13.94
CA HIS A 27 -12.83 -8.46 -14.88
C HIS A 27 -13.56 -7.11 -15.04
N ARG A 28 -13.78 -6.38 -13.94
CA ARG A 28 -14.43 -5.06 -13.96
C ARG A 28 -13.72 -4.06 -14.85
N PHE A 29 -12.39 -4.08 -14.87
CA PHE A 29 -11.56 -3.19 -15.68
C PHE A 29 -11.17 -3.80 -17.03
N ASN A 30 -11.78 -4.93 -17.42
CA ASN A 30 -11.46 -5.67 -18.64
C ASN A 30 -9.97 -5.97 -18.77
N TYR A 31 -9.33 -6.33 -17.66
CA TYR A 31 -7.90 -6.64 -17.56
C TYR A 31 -7.74 -8.10 -17.13
N HIS A 32 -7.01 -8.89 -17.89
CA HIS A 32 -6.96 -10.34 -17.69
C HIS A 32 -5.68 -10.80 -16.96
N GLU A 33 -5.70 -12.01 -16.41
CA GLU A 33 -4.54 -12.63 -15.79
C GLU A 33 -3.36 -12.75 -16.77
N SER A 34 -3.65 -13.04 -18.05
CA SER A 34 -2.64 -13.04 -19.12
C SER A 34 -2.01 -11.66 -19.35
N ASP A 35 -2.76 -10.58 -19.15
CA ASP A 35 -2.24 -9.21 -19.21
C ASP A 35 -1.28 -8.95 -18.03
N ILE A 36 -1.57 -9.48 -16.82
CA ILE A 36 -0.64 -9.44 -15.67
C ILE A 36 0.66 -10.19 -16.00
N PHE A 37 0.56 -11.44 -16.48
CA PHE A 37 1.74 -12.26 -16.76
C PHE A 37 2.61 -11.69 -17.89
N SER A 38 1.99 -11.01 -18.86
CA SER A 38 2.68 -10.29 -19.93
C SER A 38 3.13 -8.87 -19.54
N LYS A 39 2.91 -8.46 -18.28
CA LYS A 39 3.23 -7.13 -17.75
C LYS A 39 2.66 -5.98 -18.59
N ARG A 40 1.42 -6.13 -19.06
CA ARG A 40 0.79 -5.15 -19.95
C ARG A 40 0.42 -3.87 -19.21
N TYR A 41 1.32 -2.91 -19.19
CA TYR A 41 1.05 -1.59 -18.63
C TYR A 41 0.25 -0.71 -19.60
N ASP A 42 -1.07 -0.65 -19.42
CA ASP A 42 -1.99 0.17 -20.21
C ASP A 42 -3.01 0.91 -19.33
N ALA A 43 -3.92 1.69 -19.96
CA ALA A 43 -4.92 2.46 -19.24
C ALA A 43 -5.86 1.60 -18.37
N ARG A 44 -6.14 0.35 -18.77
CA ARG A 44 -7.00 -0.58 -18.01
C ARG A 44 -6.29 -0.98 -16.71
N PHE A 45 -4.99 -1.28 -16.79
CA PHE A 45 -4.18 -1.57 -15.62
C PHE A 45 -4.11 -0.38 -14.67
N ILE A 46 -3.89 0.83 -15.19
CA ILE A 46 -3.83 2.05 -14.37
C ILE A 46 -5.16 2.24 -13.62
N SER A 47 -6.30 2.16 -14.31
CA SER A 47 -7.62 2.31 -13.67
C SER A 47 -7.91 1.22 -12.63
N LEU A 48 -7.52 -0.03 -12.89
CA LEU A 48 -7.60 -1.12 -11.90
C LEU A 48 -6.78 -0.81 -10.65
N MET A 49 -5.53 -0.37 -10.83
CA MET A 49 -4.62 -0.07 -9.73
C MET A 49 -5.05 1.17 -8.93
N GLU A 50 -5.60 2.19 -9.59
CA GLU A 50 -6.23 3.34 -8.95
C GLU A 50 -7.40 2.92 -8.06
N TYR A 51 -8.29 2.09 -8.59
CA TYR A 51 -9.44 1.58 -7.86
C TYR A 51 -9.06 0.79 -6.60
N GLU A 52 -8.08 -0.11 -6.71
CA GLU A 52 -7.56 -0.83 -5.53
C GLU A 52 -6.80 0.08 -4.56
N ALA A 53 -6.12 1.12 -5.06
CA ALA A 53 -5.44 2.09 -4.21
C ALA A 53 -6.46 2.93 -3.40
N GLU A 54 -7.55 3.37 -4.01
CA GLU A 54 -8.66 4.03 -3.32
C GLU A 54 -9.28 3.13 -2.24
N ARG A 55 -9.47 1.84 -2.55
CA ARG A 55 -9.90 0.85 -1.58
C ARG A 55 -8.93 0.76 -0.41
N ALA A 56 -7.62 0.72 -0.66
CA ALA A 56 -6.59 0.72 0.38
C ALA A 56 -6.63 1.99 1.24
N GLU A 57 -6.77 3.17 0.62
CA GLU A 57 -6.92 4.45 1.32
C GLU A 57 -8.15 4.47 2.22
N SER A 58 -9.26 3.88 1.79
CA SER A 58 -10.48 3.76 2.59
C SER A 58 -10.23 2.95 3.87
N TYR A 59 -9.43 1.89 3.81
CA TYR A 59 -9.08 1.10 5.00
C TYR A 59 -8.14 1.85 5.94
N PHE A 60 -7.21 2.65 5.42
CA PHE A 60 -6.39 3.53 6.25
C PHE A 60 -7.26 4.56 7.00
N ARG A 61 -8.22 5.17 6.31
CA ARG A 61 -9.14 6.14 6.91
C ARG A 61 -9.98 5.52 8.03
N LYS A 62 -10.63 4.38 7.75
CA LYS A 62 -11.41 3.64 8.75
C LYS A 62 -10.57 3.25 9.98
N ALA A 63 -9.33 2.81 9.77
CA ALA A 63 -8.43 2.46 10.87
C ALA A 63 -8.02 3.68 11.74
N GLN A 64 -8.02 4.88 11.17
CA GLN A 64 -7.78 6.12 11.93
C GLN A 64 -9.00 6.54 12.75
N GLU A 65 -10.20 6.36 12.21
CA GLU A 65 -11.47 6.70 12.86
C GLU A 65 -11.83 5.73 14.00
N THR A 66 -11.42 4.47 13.91
CA THR A 66 -11.88 3.41 14.83
C THR A 66 -10.98 3.20 16.04
N LEU A 67 -9.80 3.85 16.13
CA LEU A 67 -8.84 3.56 17.20
C LEU A 67 -9.19 4.30 18.52
N PRO A 68 -9.55 3.58 19.61
CA PRO A 68 -9.80 4.19 20.90
C PRO A 68 -8.57 4.89 21.46
N HIS A 69 -8.77 5.89 22.33
CA HIS A 69 -7.66 6.68 22.88
C HIS A 69 -6.77 5.86 23.81
N GLU A 70 -7.36 4.96 24.57
CA GLU A 70 -6.74 4.03 25.51
C GLU A 70 -5.75 3.07 24.84
N ASP A 71 -6.03 2.65 23.60
CA ASP A 71 -5.20 1.68 22.86
C ASP A 71 -4.01 2.33 22.13
N LYS A 72 -3.93 3.67 22.08
CA LYS A 72 -2.92 4.39 21.28
C LYS A 72 -1.49 4.04 21.67
N ARG A 73 -1.22 3.77 22.95
CA ARG A 73 0.12 3.35 23.42
C ARG A 73 0.45 1.91 23.00
N ALA A 74 -0.49 0.98 23.14
CA ALA A 74 -0.31 -0.42 22.75
C ALA A 74 -0.18 -0.57 21.22
N MET A 75 -0.86 0.28 20.46
CA MET A 75 -0.84 0.29 18.99
C MET A 75 0.32 1.06 18.37
N PHE A 76 1.33 1.46 19.15
CA PHE A 76 2.46 2.25 18.67
C PHE A 76 3.16 1.63 17.45
N ALA A 77 3.51 0.34 17.53
CA ALA A 77 4.15 -0.38 16.43
C ALA A 77 3.23 -0.48 15.20
N ALA A 78 1.93 -0.76 15.42
CA ALA A 78 0.94 -0.81 14.36
C ALA A 78 0.80 0.55 13.65
N LYS A 79 0.88 1.66 14.38
CA LYS A 79 0.83 3.02 13.82
C LYS A 79 2.08 3.40 13.02
N ILE A 80 3.25 2.93 13.41
CA ILE A 80 4.47 3.06 12.57
C ILE A 80 4.28 2.29 11.27
N MET A 81 3.83 1.03 11.37
CA MET A 81 3.58 0.19 10.20
C MET A 81 2.52 0.82 9.28
N GLU A 82 1.43 1.35 9.83
CA GLU A 82 0.41 2.12 9.10
C GLU A 82 1.05 3.24 8.28
N ARG A 83 1.92 4.06 8.89
CA ARG A 83 2.58 5.18 8.21
C ARG A 83 3.54 4.73 7.10
N ILE A 84 4.34 3.68 7.35
CA ILE A 84 5.27 3.15 6.35
C ILE A 84 4.51 2.63 5.13
N TYR A 85 3.43 1.90 5.37
CA TYR A 85 2.62 1.34 4.29
C TYR A 85 1.83 2.41 3.56
N PHE A 86 1.26 3.38 4.26
CA PHE A 86 0.61 4.52 3.61
C PHE A 86 1.60 5.28 2.71
N HIS A 87 2.83 5.50 3.17
CA HIS A 87 3.86 6.12 2.36
C HIS A 87 4.29 5.24 1.17
N THR A 88 4.28 3.91 1.33
CA THR A 88 4.47 2.98 0.21
C THR A 88 3.37 3.15 -0.84
N LEU A 89 2.10 3.26 -0.41
CA LEU A 89 0.98 3.48 -1.31
C LEU A 89 1.13 4.79 -2.10
N LEU A 90 1.53 5.88 -1.44
CA LEU A 90 1.81 7.15 -2.12
C LEU A 90 2.90 7.01 -3.18
N LYS A 91 3.98 6.29 -2.89
CA LYS A 91 5.03 6.03 -3.89
C LYS A 91 4.57 5.20 -5.07
N ILE A 92 3.66 4.25 -4.87
CA ILE A 92 3.03 3.51 -5.98
C ILE A 92 2.27 4.50 -6.89
N LYS A 93 1.51 5.43 -6.30
CA LYS A 93 0.78 6.47 -7.05
C LYS A 93 1.72 7.43 -7.78
N GLU A 94 2.84 7.83 -7.15
CA GLU A 94 3.85 8.72 -7.73
C GLU A 94 4.48 8.16 -9.01
N VAL A 95 4.66 6.84 -9.10
CA VAL A 95 5.15 6.17 -10.33
C VAL A 95 4.02 5.74 -11.26
N GLN A 96 2.83 6.34 -11.11
CA GLN A 96 1.63 6.03 -11.88
C GLN A 96 1.31 4.53 -11.91
N PHE A 97 1.54 3.84 -10.79
CA PHE A 97 1.31 2.40 -10.65
C PHE A 97 2.15 1.52 -11.56
N ASN A 98 3.20 2.02 -12.22
CA ASN A 98 4.09 1.17 -13.04
C ASN A 98 5.01 0.30 -12.16
N VAL A 99 4.42 -0.66 -11.46
CA VAL A 99 5.08 -1.63 -10.57
C VAL A 99 5.71 -2.81 -11.33
N PHE A 100 5.51 -2.87 -12.65
CA PHE A 100 6.16 -3.84 -13.52
C PHE A 100 7.63 -3.47 -13.79
N ASP A 101 7.89 -2.17 -14.00
CA ASP A 101 9.21 -1.65 -14.34
C ASP A 101 9.91 -0.96 -13.16
N HIS A 102 9.15 -0.47 -12.16
CA HIS A 102 9.70 0.24 -11.02
C HIS A 102 9.62 -0.59 -9.73
N LYS A 103 10.76 -0.74 -9.06
CA LYS A 103 10.80 -1.28 -7.70
C LYS A 103 10.38 -0.19 -6.70
N VAL A 104 9.12 -0.18 -6.31
CA VAL A 104 8.62 0.72 -5.28
C VAL A 104 9.06 0.23 -3.90
N SER A 105 9.79 1.06 -3.16
CA SER A 105 10.19 0.75 -1.78
C SER A 105 10.37 2.02 -0.94
N VAL A 106 10.17 1.89 0.36
CA VAL A 106 10.52 2.93 1.33
C VAL A 106 11.92 2.60 1.89
N PRO A 107 12.94 3.42 1.59
CA PRO A 107 14.29 3.19 2.11
C PRO A 107 14.30 3.09 3.65
N LYS A 108 15.18 2.25 4.19
CA LYS A 108 15.28 2.00 5.65
C LYS A 108 15.45 3.29 6.46
N TYR A 109 16.19 4.27 5.94
CA TYR A 109 16.36 5.56 6.62
C TYR A 109 15.04 6.34 6.72
N GLN A 110 14.19 6.32 5.69
CA GLN A 110 12.86 6.96 5.73
C GLN A 110 11.94 6.24 6.71
N GLN A 111 11.99 4.90 6.75
CA GLN A 111 11.23 4.12 7.75
C GLN A 111 11.65 4.49 9.18
N LEU A 112 12.96 4.61 9.43
CA LEU A 112 13.50 5.02 10.72
C LEU A 112 13.07 6.46 11.08
N LEU A 113 13.14 7.40 10.14
CA LEU A 113 12.67 8.78 10.36
C LEU A 113 11.17 8.83 10.69
N ILE A 114 10.35 8.05 10.00
CA ILE A 114 8.91 7.92 10.29
C ILE A 114 8.69 7.39 11.70
N ALA A 115 9.42 6.34 12.09
CA ALA A 115 9.34 5.74 13.41
C ALA A 115 9.75 6.73 14.52
N ILE A 116 10.91 7.39 14.36
CA ILE A 116 11.42 8.39 15.32
C ILE A 116 10.44 9.57 15.44
N LYS A 117 9.97 10.13 14.32
CA LYS A 117 9.03 11.26 14.33
C LYS A 117 7.73 10.90 15.06
N TYR A 118 7.22 9.69 14.86
CA TYR A 118 6.03 9.21 15.55
C TYR A 118 6.30 8.99 17.04
N TRP A 119 7.43 8.40 17.39
CA TRP A 119 7.88 8.21 18.78
C TRP A 119 7.99 9.51 19.55
N VAL A 120 8.71 10.50 19.01
CA VAL A 120 8.92 11.81 19.65
C VAL A 120 7.57 12.49 19.91
N LYS A 121 6.69 12.53 18.89
CA LYS A 121 5.36 13.14 19.02
C LYS A 121 4.53 12.50 20.14
N HIS A 122 4.52 11.18 20.24
CA HIS A 122 3.66 10.48 21.21
C HIS A 122 4.27 10.31 22.60
N ARG A 123 5.59 10.50 22.74
CA ARG A 123 6.26 10.51 24.05
C ARG A 123 6.26 11.90 24.69
N LEU A 124 6.33 12.98 23.90
CA LEU A 124 6.27 14.36 24.41
C LEU A 124 4.85 14.79 24.82
N ILE A 125 3.80 14.25 24.18
CA ILE A 125 2.39 14.53 24.51
C ILE A 125 1.90 13.68 25.72
N ALA A 126 2.70 12.71 26.17
CA ALA A 126 2.39 11.84 27.30
C ALA A 126 2.97 12.32 28.65
N THR A 127 3.49 13.56 28.68
CA THR A 127 3.96 14.32 29.85
C THR A 127 3.10 15.57 29.98
#